data_AF-A0A5B9D6Z1-F1
#
_entry.id   AF-A0A5B9D6Z1-F1
#
_cell.length_a   1.000
_cell.length_b   1.000
_cell.length_c   1.000
_cell.angle_alpha   90.00
_cell.angle_beta   90.00
_cell.angle_gamma   90.00
#
_symmetry.space_group_name_H-M   'P 1'
#
loop_
_entity.id
_entity.type
_entity.pdbx_description
1 polymer ?
#
loop_
_entity_poly.entity_id
_entity_poly.type
_entity_poly.pdbx_seq_one_letter_code
_entity_poly.pdbx_strand_id
1 'polypeptide(L)'
;MITASEYYEDIKQFSPLSSGDPMLDALLRGGFVPGPVYFLYGPKKMLTSILMKTAVNSLKKNDEEQSSHLIAYIDGENRFDPYLISKLAVSTHLNPSSVLKHIIVSRIFTWDQMVEVLYEKLSTINENKLNLVLVDGITSMFEKTSQSDSSLRKGRSDNYVSQNSLNSKAFQDLKMMFLGLNKIIERFNPIIILTGPLHSKSENRLAGGHILSHFSGIIAGIHENLRYIDYSLDQHPFLPNRKERFWSSPLSRQSPQKKIAFSKNIHNLTLDKYLVKFNKSDK
;
A
#
# COMPACT_ATOMS: atom_id res chain seq x y z
N MET A 1 21.32 13.01 -19.86
CA MET A 1 21.05 11.85 -20.74
C MET A 1 22.08 10.80 -20.42
N ILE A 2 21.66 9.55 -20.24
CA ILE A 2 22.55 8.39 -20.00
C ILE A 2 22.44 7.42 -21.16
N THR A 3 23.46 6.59 -21.36
CA THR A 3 23.46 5.55 -22.39
C THR A 3 22.52 4.39 -22.01
N ALA A 4 22.06 3.62 -22.99
CA ALA A 4 21.24 2.43 -22.74
C ALA A 4 21.98 1.37 -21.90
N SER A 5 23.31 1.31 -21.99
CA SER A 5 24.14 0.41 -21.18
C SER A 5 24.18 0.86 -19.72
N GLU A 6 24.39 2.15 -19.47
CA GLU A 6 24.36 2.71 -18.11
C GLU A 6 23.00 2.50 -17.46
N TYR A 7 21.91 2.78 -18.19
CA TYR A 7 20.55 2.54 -17.71
C TYR A 7 20.30 1.07 -17.36
N TYR A 8 20.82 0.14 -18.16
CA TYR A 8 20.68 -1.29 -17.90
C TYR A 8 21.46 -1.74 -16.65
N GLU A 9 22.67 -1.21 -16.45
CA GLU A 9 23.46 -1.50 -15.24
C GLU A 9 22.81 -0.89 -13.98
N ASP A 10 22.21 0.30 -14.07
CA ASP A 10 21.45 0.89 -12.97
C ASP A 10 20.26 0.00 -12.54
N ILE A 11 19.53 -0.56 -13.50
CA ILE A 11 18.40 -1.46 -13.21
C ILE A 11 18.87 -2.74 -12.50
N LYS A 12 20.02 -3.30 -12.90
CA LYS A 12 20.54 -4.55 -12.31
C LYS A 12 20.92 -4.42 -10.84
N GLN A 13 21.23 -3.22 -10.36
CA GLN A 13 21.67 -3.00 -8.98
C GLN A 13 20.56 -3.19 -7.96
N PHE A 14 19.28 -3.07 -8.37
CA PHE A 14 18.16 -3.18 -7.45
C PHE A 14 17.88 -4.64 -7.06
N SER A 15 18.10 -4.95 -5.79
CA SER A 15 17.63 -6.19 -5.19
C SER A 15 16.16 -6.04 -4.77
N PRO A 16 15.24 -6.87 -5.31
CA PRO A 16 13.81 -6.76 -5.02
C PRO A 16 13.49 -6.78 -3.52
N LEU A 17 12.57 -5.90 -3.12
CA LEU A 17 12.00 -5.87 -1.78
C LEU A 17 10.85 -6.87 -1.69
N SER A 18 11.01 -7.92 -0.88
CA SER A 18 9.96 -8.90 -0.62
C SER A 18 8.70 -8.25 -0.03
N SER A 19 7.55 -8.58 -0.60
CA SER A 19 6.22 -8.20 -0.10
C SER A 19 5.82 -8.89 1.20
N GLY A 20 6.54 -9.96 1.58
CA GLY A 20 6.16 -10.86 2.67
C GLY A 20 5.00 -11.80 2.34
N ASP A 21 4.61 -11.86 1.07
CA ASP A 21 3.71 -12.84 0.50
C ASP A 21 4.47 -13.63 -0.60
N PRO A 22 4.76 -14.93 -0.37
CA PRO A 22 5.56 -15.72 -1.31
C PRO A 22 4.95 -15.85 -2.71
N MET A 23 3.62 -15.84 -2.83
CA MET A 23 2.94 -15.99 -4.11
C MET A 23 3.04 -14.69 -4.91
N LEU A 24 2.86 -13.55 -4.25
CA LEU A 24 3.09 -12.25 -4.86
C LEU A 24 4.56 -12.04 -5.24
N ASP A 25 5.50 -12.44 -4.38
CA ASP A 25 6.93 -12.36 -4.68
C ASP A 25 7.31 -13.24 -5.88
N ALA A 26 6.76 -14.45 -5.97
CA ALA A 26 6.95 -15.32 -7.14
C ALA A 26 6.41 -14.68 -8.42
N LEU A 27 5.24 -14.01 -8.36
CA LEU A 27 4.65 -13.26 -9.47
C LEU A 27 5.48 -12.05 -9.88
N LEU A 28 6.16 -11.40 -8.95
CA LEU A 28 6.98 -10.22 -9.20
C LEU A 28 8.48 -10.55 -9.38
N ARG A 29 8.85 -11.84 -9.46
CA ARG A 29 10.25 -12.31 -9.55
C ARG A 29 11.14 -11.79 -8.41
N GLY A 30 10.62 -11.80 -7.19
CA GLY A 30 11.35 -11.48 -5.96
C GLY A 30 10.72 -10.37 -5.13
N GLY A 31 9.85 -9.55 -5.71
CA GLY A 31 9.13 -8.49 -5.00
C GLY A 31 9.15 -7.15 -5.73
N PHE A 32 9.18 -6.06 -4.98
CA PHE A 32 9.08 -4.70 -5.50
C PHE A 32 10.46 -4.09 -5.80
N VAL A 33 10.56 -3.31 -6.87
CA VAL A 33 11.74 -2.52 -7.22
C VAL A 33 11.35 -1.06 -7.44
N PRO A 34 12.25 -0.08 -7.20
CA PRO A 34 11.99 1.32 -7.54
C PRO A 34 11.75 1.54 -9.04
N GLY A 35 11.07 2.64 -9.38
CA GLY A 35 10.77 3.03 -10.76
C GLY A 35 9.28 2.93 -11.12
N PRO A 36 8.69 1.73 -11.22
CA PRO A 36 7.27 1.59 -11.51
C PRO A 36 6.39 1.85 -10.29
N VAL A 37 5.21 2.43 -10.53
CA VAL A 37 4.13 2.48 -9.53
C VAL A 37 3.36 1.16 -9.56
N TYR A 38 3.27 0.51 -8.40
CA TYR A 38 2.54 -0.74 -8.24
C TYR A 38 1.11 -0.47 -7.80
N PHE A 39 0.15 -1.13 -8.43
CA PHE A 39 -1.23 -1.16 -7.97
C PHE A 39 -1.66 -2.59 -7.64
N LEU A 40 -1.97 -2.81 -6.37
CA LEU A 40 -2.44 -4.10 -5.85
C LEU A 40 -3.92 -4.03 -5.55
N TYR A 41 -4.69 -4.99 -6.05
CA TYR A 41 -6.13 -5.06 -5.75
C TYR A 41 -6.58 -6.41 -5.22
N GLY A 42 -7.64 -6.42 -4.41
CA GLY A 42 -8.09 -7.64 -3.75
C GLY A 42 -8.75 -7.41 -2.38
N PRO A 43 -8.83 -8.45 -1.53
CA PRO A 43 -9.41 -8.35 -0.19
C PRO A 43 -8.62 -7.37 0.69
N LYS A 44 -9.32 -6.36 1.23
CA LYS A 44 -8.73 -5.29 2.05
C LYS A 44 -7.79 -5.79 3.16
N LYS A 45 -8.20 -6.86 3.88
CA LYS A 45 -7.39 -7.43 4.96
C LYS A 45 -6.05 -8.00 4.47
N MET A 46 -6.03 -8.64 3.30
CA MET A 46 -4.80 -9.19 2.73
C MET A 46 -3.89 -8.07 2.24
N LEU A 47 -4.44 -7.08 1.54
CA LEU A 47 -3.71 -5.91 1.05
C LEU A 47 -3.03 -5.15 2.19
N THR A 48 -3.79 -4.77 3.23
CA THR A 48 -3.21 -4.12 4.42
C THR A 48 -2.10 -4.97 5.05
N SER A 49 -2.29 -6.30 5.16
CA SER A 49 -1.26 -7.18 5.70
C SER A 49 0.01 -7.20 4.83
N ILE A 50 -0.12 -7.16 3.51
CA ILE A 50 1.02 -7.10 2.58
C ILE A 50 1.76 -5.78 2.74
N LEU A 51 1.05 -4.64 2.80
CA LEU A 51 1.67 -3.33 3.02
C LEU A 51 2.48 -3.30 4.33
N MET A 52 1.92 -3.79 5.44
CA MET A 52 2.62 -3.83 6.73
C MET A 52 3.83 -4.76 6.73
N LYS A 53 3.73 -5.94 6.11
CA LYS A 53 4.86 -6.85 5.97
C LYS A 53 5.96 -6.23 5.10
N THR A 54 5.60 -5.57 4.01
CA THR A 54 6.52 -4.86 3.12
C THR A 54 7.26 -3.76 3.88
N ALA A 55 6.56 -2.97 4.69
CA ALA A 55 7.15 -1.92 5.54
C ALA A 55 8.20 -2.48 6.53
N VAL A 56 7.91 -3.62 7.16
CA VAL A 56 8.87 -4.25 8.08
C VAL A 56 10.03 -4.87 7.31
N ASN A 57 9.75 -5.49 6.16
CA ASN A 57 10.76 -6.12 5.31
C ASN A 57 11.76 -5.11 4.75
N SER A 58 11.35 -3.87 4.45
CA SER A 58 12.26 -2.84 3.93
C SER A 58 13.33 -2.44 4.93
N LEU A 59 13.13 -2.75 6.22
CA LEU A 59 14.07 -2.47 7.31
C LEU A 59 14.88 -3.72 7.73
N LYS A 60 14.86 -4.81 6.95
CA LYS A 60 15.61 -6.04 7.28
C LYS A 60 17.08 -6.02 6.85
N LYS A 61 17.46 -5.25 5.83
CA LYS A 61 18.83 -5.27 5.27
C LYS A 61 19.79 -4.50 6.16
N ASN A 62 20.79 -5.18 6.74
CA ASN A 62 21.79 -4.63 7.67
C ASN A 62 22.78 -3.65 7.01
N ASP A 63 22.29 -2.63 6.32
CA ASP A 63 23.13 -1.55 5.83
C ASP A 63 23.15 -0.42 6.86
N GLU A 64 24.31 0.17 7.11
CA GLU A 64 24.48 1.34 7.98
C GLU A 64 23.59 2.54 7.52
N GLU A 65 23.11 2.48 6.27
CA GLU A 65 22.11 3.39 5.69
C GLU A 65 20.68 3.24 6.26
N GLN A 66 20.38 2.21 7.06
CA GLN A 66 19.05 2.06 7.69
C GLN A 66 18.63 3.28 8.51
N SER A 67 19.60 4.01 9.07
CA SER A 67 19.35 5.18 9.93
C SER A 67 18.61 6.33 9.23
N SER A 68 18.54 6.33 7.89
CA SER A 68 17.87 7.37 7.09
C SER A 68 16.57 6.92 6.42
N HIS A 69 16.23 5.62 6.46
CA HIS A 69 15.08 5.07 5.74
C HIS A 69 13.73 5.48 6.32
N LEU A 70 12.95 6.25 5.57
CA LEU A 70 11.61 6.66 5.94
C LEU A 70 10.58 5.94 5.07
N ILE A 71 9.52 5.46 5.73
CA ILE A 71 8.39 4.79 5.12
C ILE A 71 7.18 5.68 5.32
N ALA A 72 6.55 6.12 4.25
CA ALA A 72 5.28 6.80 4.30
C ALA A 72 4.12 5.79 4.18
N TYR A 73 3.28 5.72 5.21
CA TYR A 73 2.05 4.93 5.20
C TYR A 73 0.83 5.86 5.19
N ILE A 74 0.10 5.86 4.09
CA ILE A 74 -1.09 6.68 3.86
C ILE A 74 -2.30 5.76 4.04
N ASP A 75 -2.95 5.86 5.20
CA ASP A 75 -4.02 4.94 5.63
C ASP A 75 -5.40 5.51 5.29
N GLY A 76 -5.93 5.14 4.12
CA GLY A 76 -7.30 5.45 3.71
C GLY A 76 -8.33 4.40 4.16
N GLU A 77 -7.92 3.25 4.70
CA GLU A 77 -8.85 2.21 5.15
C GLU A 77 -9.03 2.18 6.66
N ASN A 78 -8.29 3.01 7.39
CA ASN A 78 -8.20 3.01 8.85
C ASN A 78 -7.87 1.61 9.39
N ARG A 79 -6.88 0.95 8.76
CA ARG A 79 -6.43 -0.40 9.11
C ARG A 79 -4.98 -0.46 9.55
N PHE A 80 -4.27 0.68 9.57
CA PHE A 80 -2.91 0.69 10.11
C PHE A 80 -2.92 0.31 11.60
N ASP A 81 -2.11 -0.70 11.95
CA ASP A 81 -2.03 -1.28 13.29
C ASP A 81 -0.55 -1.34 13.75
N PRO A 82 -0.14 -0.44 14.66
CA PRO A 82 1.23 -0.43 15.19
C PRO A 82 1.55 -1.68 16.03
N TYR A 83 0.54 -2.37 16.60
CA TYR A 83 0.76 -3.62 17.33
C TYR A 83 1.12 -4.74 16.37
N LEU A 84 0.48 -4.79 15.19
CA LEU A 84 0.82 -5.76 14.15
C LEU A 84 2.23 -5.48 13.59
N ILE A 85 2.58 -4.22 13.32
CA ILE A 85 3.96 -3.85 12.92
C ILE A 85 4.98 -4.32 13.96
N SER A 86 4.70 -4.09 15.24
CA SER A 86 5.60 -4.50 16.33
C SER A 86 5.75 -6.01 16.42
N LYS A 87 4.65 -6.75 16.24
CA LYS A 87 4.66 -8.22 16.21
C LYS A 87 5.46 -8.74 15.01
N LEU A 88 5.28 -8.13 13.84
CA LEU A 88 6.03 -8.46 12.63
C LEU A 88 7.52 -8.19 12.84
N ALA A 89 7.89 -7.04 13.39
CA ALA A 89 9.27 -6.69 13.72
C ALA A 89 9.94 -7.74 14.61
N VAL A 90 9.27 -8.17 15.70
CA VAL A 90 9.79 -9.25 16.57
C VAL A 90 9.97 -10.55 15.80
N SER A 91 8.99 -10.95 14.98
CA SER A 91 9.07 -12.18 14.19
C SER A 91 10.18 -12.15 13.14
N THR A 92 10.69 -10.96 12.80
CA THR A 92 11.79 -10.74 11.87
C THR A 92 13.07 -10.30 12.55
N HIS A 93 13.17 -10.47 13.88
CA HIS A 93 14.35 -10.13 14.69
C HIS A 93 14.75 -8.64 14.66
N LEU A 94 13.80 -7.73 14.41
CA LEU A 94 13.98 -6.28 14.46
C LEU A 94 13.46 -5.70 15.78
N ASN A 95 14.05 -4.58 16.22
CA ASN A 95 13.55 -3.83 17.36
C ASN A 95 12.24 -3.09 17.00
N PRO A 96 11.10 -3.35 17.70
CA PRO A 96 9.83 -2.71 17.37
C PRO A 96 9.84 -1.18 17.48
N SER A 97 10.48 -0.63 18.52
CA SER A 97 10.60 0.82 18.71
C SER A 97 11.34 1.48 17.57
N SER A 98 12.41 0.83 17.09
CA SER A 98 13.19 1.31 15.94
C SER A 98 12.33 1.28 14.68
N VAL A 99 11.69 0.14 14.37
CA VAL A 99 10.82 0.01 13.18
C VAL A 99 9.72 1.06 13.16
N LEU A 100 9.03 1.29 14.29
CA LEU A 100 7.97 2.29 14.38
C LEU A 100 8.46 3.72 14.13
N LYS A 101 9.70 4.07 14.50
CA LYS A 101 10.27 5.41 14.26
C LYS A 101 10.50 5.71 12.78
N HIS A 102 10.66 4.69 11.94
CA HIS A 102 10.89 4.85 10.51
C HIS A 102 9.57 4.98 9.72
N ILE A 103 8.41 4.72 10.33
CA ILE A 103 7.11 4.76 9.64
C ILE A 103 6.36 6.03 10.01
N ILE A 104 6.23 6.96 9.06
CA ILE A 104 5.31 8.10 9.19
C ILE A 104 3.92 7.67 8.71
N VAL A 105 2.90 7.94 9.51
CA VAL A 105 1.53 7.53 9.21
C VAL A 105 0.66 8.76 9.00
N SER A 106 -0.05 8.81 7.88
CA SER A 106 -1.10 9.80 7.61
C SER A 106 -2.44 9.08 7.48
N ARG A 107 -3.36 9.31 8.42
CA ARG A 107 -4.72 8.79 8.33
C ARG A 107 -5.57 9.72 7.48
N ILE A 108 -6.20 9.14 6.46
CA ILE A 108 -6.94 9.88 5.45
C ILE A 108 -8.43 9.56 5.56
N PHE A 109 -9.25 10.61 5.63
CA PHE A 109 -10.71 10.49 5.72
C PHE A 109 -11.41 10.98 4.46
N THR A 110 -10.75 11.79 3.63
CA THR A 110 -11.31 12.35 2.40
C THR A 110 -10.35 12.20 1.21
N TRP A 111 -10.90 12.23 -0.01
CA TRP A 111 -10.10 12.24 -1.23
C TRP A 111 -9.18 13.48 -1.33
N ASP A 112 -9.66 14.65 -0.93
CA ASP A 112 -8.86 15.88 -0.94
C ASP A 112 -7.62 15.77 -0.05
N GLN A 113 -7.75 15.15 1.14
CA GLN A 113 -6.61 14.87 2.03
C GLN A 113 -5.61 13.90 1.39
N MET A 114 -6.09 12.90 0.65
CA MET A 114 -5.22 11.97 -0.07
C MET A 114 -4.38 12.69 -1.11
N VAL A 115 -5.02 13.56 -1.90
CA VAL A 115 -4.37 14.37 -2.94
C VAL A 115 -3.37 15.33 -2.32
N GLU A 116 -3.74 16.03 -1.24
CA GLU A 116 -2.86 16.96 -0.52
C GLU A 116 -1.56 16.26 -0.03
N VAL A 117 -1.68 15.08 0.57
CA VAL A 117 -0.51 14.32 1.05
C VAL A 117 0.39 13.90 -0.11
N LEU A 118 -0.19 13.32 -1.16
CA LEU A 118 0.56 12.77 -2.29
C LEU A 118 1.14 13.86 -3.22
N TYR A 119 0.46 15.00 -3.34
CA TYR A 119 0.89 16.10 -4.20
C TYR A 119 1.89 17.04 -3.53
N GLU A 120 1.69 17.35 -2.25
CA GLU A 120 2.45 18.40 -1.56
C GLU A 120 3.32 17.81 -0.46
N LYS A 121 2.72 17.14 0.54
CA LYS A 121 3.41 16.83 1.80
C LYS A 121 4.54 15.83 1.68
N LEU A 122 4.37 14.76 0.90
CA LEU A 122 5.46 13.78 0.74
C LEU A 122 6.67 14.38 0.04
N SER A 123 6.45 15.34 -0.86
CA SER A 123 7.54 16.01 -1.56
C SER A 123 8.37 16.92 -0.65
N THR A 124 7.88 17.32 0.54
CA THR A 124 8.61 18.21 1.47
C THR A 124 9.46 17.46 2.49
N ILE A 125 9.44 16.12 2.48
CA ILE A 125 10.31 15.31 3.32
C ILE A 125 11.77 15.64 2.98
N ASN A 126 12.63 15.69 4.01
CA ASN A 126 14.05 15.98 3.86
C ASN A 126 14.68 15.10 2.78
N GLU A 127 15.59 15.71 2.01
CA GLU A 127 16.22 15.08 0.84
C GLU A 127 16.76 13.68 1.17
N ASN A 128 16.41 12.72 0.31
CA ASN A 128 16.87 11.33 0.29
C ASN A 128 16.46 10.40 1.44
N LYS A 129 15.47 10.76 2.25
CA LYS A 129 14.99 9.87 3.33
C LYS A 129 13.81 8.98 2.96
N LEU A 130 13.05 9.27 1.91
CA LEU A 130 11.82 8.52 1.61
C LEU A 130 12.11 7.34 0.67
N ASN A 131 12.01 6.10 1.15
CA ASN A 131 12.34 4.91 0.35
C ASN A 131 11.13 4.07 -0.02
N LEU A 132 10.03 4.21 0.73
CA LEU A 132 8.83 3.42 0.54
C LEU A 132 7.59 4.28 0.79
N VAL A 133 6.66 4.26 -0.17
CA VAL A 133 5.35 4.90 -0.08
C VAL A 133 4.27 3.84 -0.23
N LEU A 134 3.46 3.70 0.81
CA LEU A 134 2.37 2.72 0.90
C LEU A 134 1.05 3.46 1.02
N VAL A 135 0.16 3.31 0.05
CA VAL A 135 -1.15 3.96 0.03
C VAL A 135 -2.23 2.90 0.13
N ASP A 136 -2.91 2.84 1.29
CA ASP A 136 -3.99 1.89 1.53
C ASP A 136 -5.35 2.46 1.10
N GLY A 137 -6.00 1.84 0.12
CA GLY A 137 -7.38 2.13 -0.27
C GLY A 137 -7.60 3.35 -1.16
N ILE A 138 -6.68 3.65 -2.09
CA ILE A 138 -6.75 4.82 -2.98
C ILE A 138 -8.08 4.89 -3.76
N THR A 139 -8.53 3.75 -4.30
CA THR A 139 -9.77 3.67 -5.09
C THR A 139 -11.01 3.76 -4.22
N SER A 140 -10.95 3.24 -2.99
CA SER A 140 -12.04 3.37 -2.04
C SER A 140 -12.27 4.82 -1.63
N MET A 141 -11.21 5.62 -1.53
CA MET A 141 -11.33 7.06 -1.27
C MET A 141 -11.90 7.82 -2.46
N PHE A 142 -11.39 7.54 -3.66
CA PHE A 142 -11.87 8.17 -4.89
C PHE A 142 -13.35 7.88 -5.19
N GLU A 143 -13.80 6.63 -5.03
CA GLU A 143 -15.18 6.23 -5.31
C GLU A 143 -16.18 6.83 -4.32
N LYS A 144 -15.81 7.00 -3.04
CA LYS A 144 -16.68 7.62 -2.02
C LYS A 144 -17.06 9.05 -2.41
N THR A 145 -16.10 9.83 -2.89
CA THR A 145 -16.33 11.20 -3.37
C THR A 145 -17.22 11.22 -4.61
N SER A 146 -16.98 10.33 -5.57
CA SER A 146 -17.81 10.22 -6.78
C SER A 146 -19.28 9.87 -6.46
N GLN A 147 -19.51 9.06 -5.41
CA GLN A 147 -20.84 8.66 -4.99
C GLN A 147 -21.58 9.73 -4.17
N SER A 148 -20.90 10.41 -3.24
CA SER A 148 -21.51 11.47 -2.43
C SER A 148 -22.13 12.56 -3.30
N ASP A 149 -21.41 12.95 -4.35
CA ASP A 149 -21.84 14.04 -5.24
C ASP A 149 -23.03 13.62 -6.13
N SER A 150 -23.15 12.34 -6.46
CA SER A 150 -24.29 11.80 -7.20
C SER A 150 -25.57 11.69 -6.33
N SER A 151 -25.41 11.43 -5.03
CA SER A 151 -26.52 11.24 -4.10
C SER A 151 -27.22 12.57 -3.70
N LEU A 152 -26.46 13.67 -3.63
CA LEU A 152 -26.98 15.03 -3.41
C LEU A 152 -27.87 15.53 -4.57
N ARG A 153 -27.77 14.91 -5.76
CA ARG A 153 -28.53 15.30 -6.96
C ARG A 153 -29.85 14.55 -7.14
N LYS A 154 -30.07 13.41 -6.46
CA LYS A 154 -31.31 12.63 -6.58
C LYS A 154 -32.54 13.29 -5.96
N GLY A 155 -32.37 14.37 -5.20
CA GLY A 155 -33.47 15.13 -4.56
C GLY A 155 -33.78 16.51 -5.16
N ARG A 156 -33.04 16.95 -6.19
CA ARG A 156 -33.27 18.26 -6.84
C ARG A 156 -33.55 18.07 -8.32
N SER A 157 -34.78 18.33 -8.72
CA SER A 157 -35.30 18.30 -10.09
C SER A 157 -34.80 19.47 -10.95
N ASP A 158 -33.52 19.83 -10.85
CA ASP A 158 -32.92 20.90 -11.65
C ASP A 158 -31.93 20.28 -12.65
N ASN A 159 -32.44 20.12 -13.87
CA ASN A 159 -31.69 19.71 -15.04
C ASN A 159 -30.60 20.75 -15.37
N TYR A 160 -29.47 20.27 -15.92
CA TYR A 160 -28.37 21.04 -16.52
C TYR A 160 -27.27 21.65 -15.63
N VAL A 161 -26.94 21.08 -14.47
CA VAL A 161 -25.54 21.22 -13.98
C VAL A 161 -24.69 20.13 -14.64
N SER A 162 -24.07 20.52 -15.75
CA SER A 162 -23.22 19.71 -16.64
C SER A 162 -22.39 18.67 -15.90
N GLN A 163 -22.51 17.39 -16.27
CA GLN A 163 -21.63 16.31 -15.81
C GLN A 163 -20.14 16.61 -16.09
N ASN A 164 -19.84 17.63 -16.91
CA ASN A 164 -18.49 18.04 -17.27
C ASN A 164 -17.70 18.73 -16.13
N SER A 165 -18.33 19.34 -15.11
CA SER A 165 -17.61 20.06 -14.03
C SER A 165 -17.17 19.18 -12.84
N LEU A 166 -17.90 18.10 -12.57
CA LEU A 166 -17.55 17.13 -11.52
C LEU A 166 -16.50 16.13 -12.04
N ASN A 167 -16.67 15.70 -13.28
CA ASN A 167 -15.63 14.99 -14.01
C ASN A 167 -14.37 15.84 -14.15
N SER A 168 -14.46 17.18 -14.16
CA SER A 168 -13.26 18.02 -14.19
C SER A 168 -12.53 18.05 -12.85
N LYS A 169 -13.18 18.31 -11.69
CA LYS A 169 -12.46 18.34 -10.39
C LYS A 169 -11.84 16.98 -10.06
N ALA A 170 -12.61 15.90 -10.10
CA ALA A 170 -12.10 14.56 -9.78
C ALA A 170 -10.94 14.16 -10.70
N PHE A 171 -11.01 14.53 -11.98
CA PHE A 171 -9.92 14.33 -12.92
C PHE A 171 -8.71 15.25 -12.66
N GLN A 172 -8.93 16.52 -12.29
CA GLN A 172 -7.86 17.42 -11.87
C GLN A 172 -7.16 16.86 -10.62
N ASP A 173 -7.91 16.42 -9.61
CA ASP A 173 -7.35 15.84 -8.39
C ASP A 173 -6.51 14.60 -8.67
N LEU A 174 -7.00 13.70 -9.55
CA LEU A 174 -6.22 12.56 -10.02
C LEU A 174 -4.93 13.00 -10.73
N LYS A 175 -5.02 14.00 -11.60
CA LYS A 175 -3.85 14.57 -12.29
C LYS A 175 -2.86 15.15 -11.28
N MET A 176 -3.34 15.88 -10.28
CA MET A 176 -2.49 16.46 -9.22
C MET A 176 -1.81 15.36 -8.41
N MET A 177 -2.56 14.33 -8.01
CA MET A 177 -1.98 13.16 -7.35
C MET A 177 -0.88 12.51 -8.18
N PHE A 178 -1.09 12.30 -9.48
CA PHE A 178 -0.08 11.72 -10.37
C PHE A 178 1.15 12.62 -10.55
N LEU A 179 0.95 13.93 -10.68
CA LEU A 179 2.06 14.89 -10.68
C LEU A 179 2.84 14.82 -9.36
N GLY A 180 2.16 14.62 -8.24
CA GLY A 180 2.75 14.37 -6.93
C GLY A 180 3.63 13.14 -6.90
N LEU A 181 3.08 11.99 -7.32
CA LEU A 181 3.81 10.73 -7.39
C LEU A 181 5.05 10.82 -8.29
N ASN A 182 4.94 11.50 -9.45
CA ASN A 182 6.10 11.71 -10.31
C ASN A 182 7.18 12.55 -9.63
N LYS A 183 6.82 13.65 -8.95
CA LYS A 183 7.78 14.44 -8.15
C LYS A 183 8.46 13.60 -7.07
N ILE A 184 7.71 12.69 -6.43
CA ILE A 184 8.25 11.79 -5.42
C ILE A 184 9.24 10.80 -6.04
N ILE A 185 8.93 10.23 -7.21
CA ILE A 185 9.83 9.33 -7.96
C ILE A 185 11.10 10.06 -8.37
N GLU A 186 10.97 11.25 -8.96
CA GLU A 186 12.12 12.06 -9.41
C GLU A 186 13.02 12.48 -8.25
N ARG A 187 12.42 12.80 -7.09
CA ARG A 187 13.16 13.31 -5.93
C ARG A 187 13.81 12.21 -5.09
N PHE A 188 13.12 11.10 -4.87
CA PHE A 188 13.55 10.09 -3.90
C PHE A 188 13.75 8.69 -4.48
N ASN A 189 13.26 8.44 -5.71
CA ASN A 189 13.20 7.12 -6.31
C ASN A 189 12.70 6.01 -5.35
N PRO A 190 11.55 6.18 -4.65
CA PRO A 190 11.08 5.18 -3.70
C PRO A 190 10.34 4.05 -4.41
N ILE A 191 10.12 2.96 -3.69
CA ILE A 191 9.09 1.98 -4.05
C ILE A 191 7.72 2.57 -3.71
N ILE A 192 6.79 2.59 -4.67
CA ILE A 192 5.43 3.12 -4.47
C ILE A 192 4.41 2.02 -4.69
N ILE A 193 3.60 1.74 -3.67
CA ILE A 193 2.56 0.71 -3.70
C ILE A 193 1.21 1.35 -3.35
N LEU A 194 0.27 1.26 -4.28
CA LEU A 194 -1.10 1.72 -4.16
C LEU A 194 -2.02 0.51 -4.03
N THR A 195 -3.04 0.57 -3.17
CA THR A 195 -4.01 -0.53 -3.03
C THR A 195 -5.45 -0.11 -3.21
N GLY A 196 -6.28 -1.06 -3.62
CA GLY A 196 -7.72 -0.87 -3.73
C GLY A 196 -8.51 -2.17 -3.67
N PRO A 197 -9.81 -2.15 -3.30
CA PRO A 197 -10.64 -3.34 -3.42
C PRO A 197 -10.85 -3.75 -4.89
N LEU A 198 -11.33 -4.98 -5.07
CA LEU A 198 -11.96 -5.42 -6.32
C LEU A 198 -13.17 -4.54 -6.66
N HIS A 199 -13.40 -4.31 -7.95
CA HIS A 199 -14.58 -3.58 -8.39
C HIS A 199 -15.85 -4.38 -8.09
N SER A 200 -16.84 -3.71 -7.50
CA SER A 200 -18.09 -4.35 -7.03
C SER A 200 -18.91 -5.04 -8.12
N LYS A 201 -18.74 -4.67 -9.40
CA LYS A 201 -19.53 -5.19 -10.52
C LYS A 201 -18.73 -5.97 -11.57
N SER A 202 -17.42 -6.13 -11.39
CA SER A 202 -16.58 -6.84 -12.36
C SER A 202 -15.34 -7.40 -11.70
N GLU A 203 -15.15 -8.72 -11.83
CA GLU A 203 -13.97 -9.41 -11.32
C GLU A 203 -12.69 -9.05 -12.10
N ASN A 204 -12.84 -8.56 -13.33
CA ASN A 204 -11.72 -8.26 -14.24
C ASN A 204 -11.45 -6.75 -14.40
N ARG A 205 -12.13 -5.89 -13.63
CA ARG A 205 -11.89 -4.43 -13.66
C ARG A 205 -11.45 -3.96 -12.29
N LEU A 206 -10.50 -3.03 -12.29
CA LEU A 206 -10.05 -2.36 -11.10
C LEU A 206 -11.13 -1.39 -10.60
N ALA A 207 -11.29 -1.29 -9.28
CA ALA A 207 -11.99 -0.14 -8.69
C ALA A 207 -11.27 1.15 -9.13
N GLY A 208 -11.98 2.24 -9.40
CA GLY A 208 -11.39 3.51 -9.87
C GLY A 208 -11.11 3.66 -11.39
N GLY A 209 -11.39 2.65 -12.21
CA GLY A 209 -11.48 2.78 -13.68
C GLY A 209 -10.16 2.86 -14.46
N HIS A 210 -10.25 3.13 -15.77
CA HIS A 210 -9.12 3.07 -16.73
C HIS A 210 -7.92 3.97 -16.37
N ILE A 211 -8.15 5.09 -15.67
CA ILE A 211 -7.12 6.10 -15.41
C ILE A 211 -6.02 5.56 -14.48
N LEU A 212 -6.40 4.86 -13.41
CA LEU A 212 -5.43 4.25 -12.50
C LEU A 212 -4.67 3.10 -13.16
N SER A 213 -5.31 2.35 -14.06
CA SER A 213 -4.64 1.31 -14.85
C SER A 213 -3.55 1.88 -15.77
N HIS A 214 -3.81 3.03 -16.40
CA HIS A 214 -2.82 3.67 -17.27
C HIS A 214 -1.60 4.20 -16.52
N PHE A 215 -1.78 4.70 -15.29
CA PHE A 215 -0.68 5.26 -14.51
C PHE A 215 0.13 4.20 -13.77
N SER A 216 -0.50 3.08 -13.42
CA SER A 216 0.18 2.00 -12.72
C SER A 216 1.05 1.22 -13.70
N GLY A 217 2.38 1.26 -13.50
CA GLY A 217 3.31 0.52 -14.34
C GLY A 217 3.13 -1.00 -14.18
N ILE A 218 2.81 -1.44 -12.96
CA ILE A 218 2.58 -2.84 -12.63
C ILE A 218 1.25 -3.00 -11.89
N ILE A 219 0.44 -3.95 -12.32
CA ILE A 219 -0.88 -4.25 -11.73
C ILE A 219 -0.94 -5.73 -11.37
N ALA A 220 -1.23 -6.01 -10.10
CA ALA A 220 -1.41 -7.36 -9.61
C ALA A 220 -2.68 -7.50 -8.76
N GLY A 221 -3.39 -8.60 -8.95
CA GLY A 221 -4.66 -8.91 -8.29
C GLY A 221 -4.54 -10.07 -7.32
N ILE A 222 -5.40 -10.06 -6.29
CA ILE A 222 -5.60 -11.15 -5.34
C ILE A 222 -7.10 -11.45 -5.28
N HIS A 223 -7.48 -12.68 -5.58
CA HIS A 223 -8.86 -13.15 -5.60
C HIS A 223 -9.03 -14.30 -4.61
N GLU A 224 -9.68 -14.01 -3.49
CA GLU A 224 -9.97 -15.02 -2.47
C GLU A 224 -11.25 -15.78 -2.81
N ASN A 225 -11.14 -17.10 -2.93
CA ASN A 225 -12.26 -18.02 -3.08
C ASN A 225 -12.40 -18.91 -1.83
N LEU A 226 -13.47 -19.72 -1.77
CA LEU A 226 -13.74 -20.63 -0.64
C LEU A 226 -12.69 -21.73 -0.46
N ARG A 227 -11.95 -22.12 -1.51
CA ARG A 227 -10.97 -23.23 -1.48
C ARG A 227 -9.55 -22.84 -1.85
N TYR A 228 -9.38 -21.70 -2.50
CA TYR A 228 -8.09 -21.24 -3.01
C TYR A 228 -8.03 -19.72 -3.05
N ILE A 229 -6.83 -19.20 -3.21
CA ILE A 229 -6.55 -17.79 -3.46
C ILE A 229 -5.81 -17.74 -4.80
N ASP A 230 -6.34 -16.98 -5.75
CA ASP A 230 -5.67 -16.71 -7.02
C ASP A 230 -4.93 -15.38 -6.92
N TYR A 231 -3.69 -15.36 -7.36
CA TYR A 231 -2.92 -14.15 -7.57
C TYR A 231 -2.77 -13.95 -9.08
N SER A 232 -2.96 -12.74 -9.57
CA SER A 232 -2.80 -12.39 -10.99
C SER A 232 -1.76 -11.29 -11.16
N LEU A 233 -1.00 -11.37 -12.24
CA LEU A 233 -0.22 -10.26 -12.77
C LEU A 233 -0.91 -9.82 -14.06
N ASP A 234 -1.59 -8.69 -14.03
CA ASP A 234 -2.45 -8.24 -15.12
C ASP A 234 -1.77 -7.22 -16.03
N GLN A 235 -0.74 -6.55 -15.51
CA GLN A 235 0.07 -5.60 -16.26
C GLN A 235 1.50 -5.59 -15.71
N HIS A 236 2.47 -5.74 -16.60
CA HIS A 236 3.89 -5.57 -16.30
C HIS A 236 4.65 -5.21 -17.59
N PRO A 237 5.63 -4.29 -17.57
CA PRO A 237 6.34 -3.87 -18.78
C PRO A 237 7.12 -5.00 -19.47
N PHE A 238 7.66 -5.94 -18.68
CA PHE A 238 8.54 -7.01 -19.16
C PHE A 238 8.01 -8.44 -18.99
N LEU A 239 6.96 -8.63 -18.19
CA LEU A 239 6.49 -9.97 -17.82
C LEU A 239 5.11 -10.19 -18.44
N PRO A 240 4.84 -11.39 -18.98
CA PRO A 240 3.53 -11.70 -19.51
C PRO A 240 2.51 -11.80 -18.38
N ASN A 241 1.25 -11.56 -18.73
CA ASN A 241 0.14 -11.77 -17.81
C ASN A 241 0.10 -13.23 -17.37
N ARG A 242 0.00 -13.46 -16.06
CA ARG A 242 0.01 -14.81 -15.48
C ARG A 242 -0.82 -14.88 -14.21
N LYS A 243 -1.25 -16.07 -13.84
CA LYS A 243 -1.98 -16.34 -12.61
C LYS A 243 -1.34 -17.50 -11.86
N GLU A 244 -1.24 -17.36 -10.55
CA GLU A 244 -0.78 -18.38 -9.63
C GLU A 244 -1.91 -18.72 -8.66
N ARG A 245 -2.16 -20.00 -8.42
CA ARG A 245 -3.23 -20.47 -7.53
C ARG A 245 -2.64 -21.12 -6.30
N PHE A 246 -3.03 -20.62 -5.14
CA PHE A 246 -2.71 -21.23 -3.86
C PHE A 246 -3.93 -21.92 -3.26
N TRP A 247 -3.84 -23.24 -3.06
CA TRP A 247 -4.90 -24.03 -2.45
C TRP A 247 -4.82 -23.95 -0.92
N SER A 248 -5.84 -23.38 -0.29
CA SER A 248 -5.96 -23.39 1.17
C SER A 248 -6.54 -24.74 1.60
N SER A 249 -5.86 -25.48 2.49
CA SER A 249 -6.44 -26.70 3.08
C SER A 249 -7.72 -26.35 3.87
N PRO A 250 -8.81 -27.12 3.77
CA PRO A 250 -10.07 -26.85 4.49
C PRO A 250 -9.90 -26.69 6.02
N LEU A 251 -8.85 -27.30 6.59
CA LEU A 251 -8.54 -27.28 8.01
C LEU A 251 -7.96 -25.94 8.52
N SER A 252 -7.38 -25.10 7.65
CA SER A 252 -6.78 -23.81 8.08
C SER A 252 -7.80 -22.69 8.25
N ARG A 253 -9.07 -22.94 7.92
CA ARG A 253 -10.20 -21.99 8.01
C ARG A 253 -11.22 -22.38 9.08
N GLN A 254 -10.85 -23.22 10.05
CA GLN A 254 -11.66 -23.33 11.27
C GLN A 254 -11.63 -21.97 11.96
N SER A 255 -12.77 -21.27 11.94
CA SER A 255 -13.02 -20.11 12.79
C SER A 255 -12.59 -20.43 14.22
N PRO A 256 -11.94 -19.51 14.95
CA PRO A 256 -11.63 -19.74 16.36
C PRO A 256 -12.94 -19.75 17.17
N GLN A 257 -13.67 -20.86 17.14
CA GLN A 257 -14.70 -21.19 18.11
C GLN A 257 -14.03 -21.70 19.38
N LYS A 258 -13.26 -20.84 20.02
CA LYS A 258 -13.09 -20.87 21.47
C LYS A 258 -13.20 -19.43 21.94
N LYS A 259 -14.33 -19.12 22.60
CA LYS A 259 -14.45 -17.95 23.49
C LYS A 259 -13.32 -18.06 24.50
N ILE A 260 -12.17 -17.46 24.21
CA ILE A 260 -11.20 -17.12 25.24
C ILE A 260 -11.89 -16.02 26.03
N ALA A 261 -12.17 -16.28 27.30
CA ALA A 261 -12.69 -15.28 28.21
C ALA A 261 -11.79 -14.05 28.11
N PHE A 262 -12.37 -12.91 27.71
CA PHE A 262 -11.68 -11.63 27.77
C PHE A 262 -11.34 -11.35 29.23
N SER A 263 -10.10 -11.63 29.62
CA SER A 263 -9.51 -11.08 30.83
C SER A 263 -9.60 -9.55 30.69
N LYS A 264 -10.22 -8.88 31.67
CA LYS A 264 -10.49 -7.43 31.75
C LYS A 264 -9.23 -6.56 31.87
N ASN A 265 -8.16 -6.86 31.15
CA ASN A 265 -6.99 -6.00 31.02
C ASN A 265 -6.86 -5.54 29.57
N ILE A 266 -7.31 -4.31 29.31
CA ILE A 266 -7.34 -3.66 27.98
C ILE A 266 -5.94 -3.17 27.55
N HIS A 267 -4.94 -3.27 28.42
CA HIS A 267 -3.55 -3.05 28.04
C HIS A 267 -2.99 -4.32 27.40
N ASN A 268 -2.84 -4.33 26.08
CA ASN A 268 -2.06 -5.34 25.37
C ASN A 268 -0.59 -5.21 25.81
N LEU A 269 -0.24 -5.98 26.83
CA LEU A 269 1.03 -5.95 27.57
C LEU A 269 2.28 -6.13 26.69
N THR A 270 2.19 -6.51 25.43
CA THR A 270 3.37 -6.82 24.60
C THR A 270 4.10 -5.55 24.17
N LEU A 271 3.46 -4.62 23.47
CA LEU A 271 4.14 -3.39 23.03
C LEU A 271 4.61 -2.56 24.23
N ASP A 272 3.71 -2.31 25.19
CA ASP A 272 4.01 -1.51 26.37
C ASP A 272 5.14 -2.11 27.23
N LYS A 273 5.18 -3.44 27.43
CA LYS A 273 6.30 -4.08 28.15
C LYS A 273 7.61 -4.02 27.36
N TYR A 274 7.56 -4.14 26.04
CA TYR A 274 8.77 -4.09 25.21
C TYR A 274 9.35 -2.67 25.15
N LEU A 275 8.52 -1.64 24.95
CA LEU A 275 8.95 -0.23 24.99
C LEU A 275 9.56 0.13 26.36
N VAL A 276 8.97 -0.34 27.46
CA VAL A 276 9.48 -0.10 28.82
C VAL A 276 10.81 -0.82 29.08
N LYS A 277 11.04 -2.02 28.52
CA LYS A 277 12.31 -2.75 28.69
C LYS A 277 13.48 -2.09 27.96
N PHE A 278 13.28 -1.56 26.76
CA PHE A 278 14.35 -0.91 25.99
C PHE A 278 14.71 0.49 26.52
N ASN A 279 13.76 1.23 27.10
CA ASN A 279 14.09 2.51 27.74
C ASN A 279 14.98 2.36 29.00
N LYS A 280 15.17 1.15 29.52
CA LYS A 280 16.06 0.86 30.65
C LYS A 280 17.48 0.41 30.24
N SER A 281 17.72 0.11 28.97
CA SER A 281 19.05 -0.29 28.48
C SER A 281 19.88 0.85 27.88
N ASP A 282 19.29 2.04 27.72
CA ASP A 282 19.93 3.26 27.17
C ASP A 282 20.26 4.31 28.26
N LYS A 283 20.43 3.89 29.52
CA LYS A 283 20.97 4.69 30.62
C LYS A 283 22.15 3.97 31.23
#